data_AF-A0A937YVS2-F1
#
_entry.id   AF-A0A937YVS2-F1
#
_cell.length_a   1.000
_cell.length_b   1.000
_cell.length_c   1.000
_cell.angle_alpha   90.00
_cell.angle_beta   90.00
_cell.angle_gamma   90.00
#
_symmetry.space_group_name_H-M   'P 1'
#
loop_
_entity.id
_entity.type
_entity.pdbx_description
1 polymer ?
#
loop_
_entity_poly.entity_id
_entity_poly.type
_entity_poly.pdbx_seq_one_letter_code
_entity_poly.pdbx_strand_id
1 'polypeptide(L)'
;MARRPRIKPAEWDAERLRLAHQAAGHLPFDWDLQTNRVAWLGDLDATLGFSDGLAMADAQSWQEQVAPDDRPQRGLALAQQIEAGC
;
A
#
# COMPACT_ATOMS: atom_id res chain seq x y z
N MET A 1 10.65 -22.44 -29.66
CA MET A 1 10.28 -21.78 -28.38
C MET A 1 10.15 -20.28 -28.64
N ALA A 2 8.93 -19.74 -28.71
CA ALA A 2 8.72 -18.32 -28.99
C ALA A 2 9.08 -17.50 -27.74
N ARG A 3 10.00 -16.53 -27.88
CA ARG A 3 10.33 -15.59 -26.82
C ARG A 3 9.09 -14.75 -26.52
N ARG A 4 8.60 -14.82 -25.29
CA ARG A 4 7.51 -13.96 -24.81
C ARG A 4 7.98 -12.50 -24.99
N PRO A 5 7.23 -11.65 -25.71
CA PRO A 5 7.65 -10.27 -25.92
C PRO A 5 7.79 -9.58 -24.56
N ARG A 6 8.92 -8.90 -24.34
CA ARG A 6 9.12 -8.05 -23.18
C ARG A 6 8.20 -6.84 -23.34
N ILE A 7 7.08 -6.85 -22.63
CA ILE A 7 6.13 -5.74 -22.59
C ILE A 7 6.91 -4.50 -22.13
N LYS A 8 6.80 -3.41 -22.89
CA LYS A 8 7.37 -2.12 -22.48
C LYS A 8 6.49 -1.57 -21.34
N PRO A 9 7.04 -1.17 -20.18
CA PRO A 9 6.26 -0.85 -18.98
C PRO A 9 5.27 0.33 -19.09
N ALA A 10 5.42 1.20 -20.08
CA ALA A 10 4.77 2.53 -20.09
C ALA A 10 3.24 2.52 -20.36
N GLU A 11 2.64 1.37 -20.65
CA GLU A 11 1.20 1.27 -20.89
C GLU A 11 0.61 0.05 -20.17
N TRP A 12 1.01 -0.16 -18.92
CA TRP A 12 0.07 -0.83 -18.03
C TRP A 12 -1.05 0.18 -17.79
N ASP A 13 -2.13 0.09 -18.57
CA ASP A 13 -3.30 0.97 -18.43
C ASP A 13 -3.60 1.14 -16.94
N ALA A 14 -3.57 2.38 -16.44
CA ALA A 14 -3.78 2.65 -15.01
C ALA A 14 -5.07 1.99 -14.50
N GLU A 15 -6.07 1.89 -15.38
CA GLU A 15 -7.30 1.18 -15.12
C GLU A 15 -7.12 -0.34 -14.95
N ARG A 16 -6.29 -1.00 -15.77
CA ARG A 16 -5.96 -2.42 -15.58
C ARG A 16 -5.18 -2.65 -14.28
N LEU A 17 -4.31 -1.72 -13.88
CA LEU A 17 -3.60 -1.80 -12.59
C LEU A 17 -4.58 -1.68 -11.43
N ARG A 18 -5.45 -0.68 -11.49
CA ARG A 18 -6.50 -0.44 -10.50
C ARG A 18 -7.39 -1.67 -10.35
N LEU A 19 -7.85 -2.24 -11.46
CA LEU A 19 -8.67 -3.46 -11.47
C LEU A 19 -7.91 -4.68 -10.92
N ALA A 20 -6.62 -4.83 -11.23
CA ALA A 20 -5.81 -5.92 -10.71
C ALA A 20 -5.63 -5.81 -9.18
N HIS A 21 -5.35 -4.61 -8.65
CA HIS A 21 -5.28 -4.38 -7.21
C HIS A 21 -6.63 -4.64 -6.53
N GLN A 22 -7.72 -4.14 -7.11
CA GLN A 22 -9.07 -4.36 -6.58
C GLN A 22 -9.43 -5.84 -6.55
N ALA A 23 -9.18 -6.59 -7.63
CA ALA A 23 -9.46 -8.03 -7.70
C ALA A 23 -8.59 -8.85 -6.74
N ALA A 24 -7.37 -8.39 -6.46
CA ALA A 24 -6.45 -9.02 -5.50
C ALA A 24 -6.73 -8.63 -4.04
N GLY A 25 -7.62 -7.66 -3.78
CA GLY A 25 -7.82 -7.10 -2.44
C GLY A 25 -6.62 -6.31 -1.92
N HIS A 26 -5.81 -5.76 -2.82
CA HIS A 26 -4.67 -4.92 -2.47
C HIS A 26 -5.11 -3.46 -2.33
N LEU A 27 -4.57 -2.78 -1.32
CA LEU A 27 -4.65 -1.33 -1.15
C LEU A 27 -3.24 -0.71 -1.19
N PRO A 28 -2.76 -0.32 -2.37
CA PRO A 28 -1.57 0.50 -2.48
C PRO A 28 -1.78 1.83 -1.75
N PHE A 29 -0.69 2.43 -1.27
CA PHE A 29 -0.71 3.75 -0.69
C PHE A 29 0.62 4.46 -0.97
N ASP A 30 0.55 5.79 -1.02
CA ASP A 30 1.72 6.65 -0.95
C ASP A 30 1.83 7.18 0.49
N TRP A 31 3.04 7.12 1.05
CA TRP A 31 3.31 7.66 2.38
C TRP A 31 4.34 8.78 2.29
N ASP A 32 3.92 9.98 2.68
CA ASP A 32 4.79 11.12 2.87
C ASP A 32 5.44 11.06 4.26
N LEU A 33 6.72 10.71 4.30
CA LEU A 33 7.51 10.61 5.53
C LEU A 33 7.72 11.96 6.22
N GLN A 34 7.64 13.09 5.50
CA GLN A 34 7.84 14.43 6.08
C GLN A 34 6.59 14.92 6.79
N THR A 35 5.42 14.71 6.19
CA THR A 35 4.13 15.15 6.75
C THR A 35 3.40 14.05 7.52
N ASN A 36 3.94 12.83 7.51
CA ASN A 36 3.34 11.59 8.03
C ASN A 36 1.99 11.22 7.39
N ARG A 37 1.65 11.77 6.23
CA ARG A 37 0.35 11.56 5.57
C ARG A 37 0.37 10.32 4.69
N VAL A 38 -0.72 9.56 4.73
CA VAL A 38 -0.93 8.38 3.88
C VAL A 38 -2.06 8.66 2.91
N ALA A 39 -1.79 8.52 1.62
CA ALA A 39 -2.76 8.61 0.55
C ALA A 39 -3.04 7.22 -0.02
N TRP A 40 -4.25 6.72 0.19
CA TRP A 40 -4.63 5.38 -0.23
C TRP A 40 -5.13 5.36 -1.68
N LEU A 41 -4.71 4.34 -2.43
CA LEU A 41 -5.19 4.05 -3.78
C LEU A 41 -6.23 2.93 -3.72
N GLY A 42 -7.50 3.31 -3.58
CA GLY A 42 -8.62 2.38 -3.60
C GLY A 42 -9.68 2.71 -2.56
N ASP A 43 -10.67 1.84 -2.48
CA ASP A 43 -11.75 1.93 -1.51
C ASP A 43 -11.35 1.16 -0.24
N LEU A 44 -10.88 1.90 0.77
CA LEU A 44 -10.49 1.38 2.07
C LEU A 44 -11.62 0.60 2.74
N ASP A 45 -12.82 1.18 2.73
CA ASP A 45 -13.98 0.66 3.42
C ASP A 45 -14.43 -0.64 2.76
N ALA A 46 -14.47 -0.68 1.43
CA ALA A 46 -14.82 -1.89 0.68
C ALA A 46 -13.77 -3.01 0.81
N THR A 47 -12.48 -2.66 0.98
CA THR A 47 -11.39 -3.66 0.99
C THR A 47 -11.05 -4.17 2.38
N LEU A 48 -11.09 -3.31 3.40
CA LEU A 48 -10.74 -3.65 4.79
C LEU A 48 -11.94 -3.70 5.74
N GLY A 49 -13.10 -3.19 5.33
CA GLY A 49 -14.31 -3.17 6.17
C GLY A 49 -14.31 -2.10 7.26
N PHE A 50 -13.37 -1.15 7.23
CA PHE A 50 -13.38 -0.01 8.15
C PHE A 50 -14.44 1.00 7.70
N SER A 51 -15.31 1.45 8.60
CA SER A 51 -16.41 2.38 8.26
C SER A 51 -15.99 3.85 8.27
N ASP A 52 -14.70 4.14 8.48
CA ASP A 52 -14.17 5.50 8.51
C ASP A 52 -12.73 5.53 7.94
N GLY A 53 -12.60 5.53 6.62
CA GLY A 53 -11.30 5.67 5.95
C GLY A 53 -10.52 6.94 6.33
N LEU A 54 -11.17 7.98 6.89
CA LEU A 54 -10.47 9.16 7.42
C LEU A 54 -9.63 8.84 8.66
N ALA A 55 -9.97 7.78 9.39
CA ALA A 55 -9.21 7.30 10.53
C ALA A 55 -7.86 6.66 10.14
N MET A 56 -7.47 6.62 8.86
CA MET A 56 -6.18 6.11 8.40
C MET A 56 -5.43 7.12 7.52
N ALA A 57 -5.61 8.42 7.76
CA ALA A 57 -4.97 9.49 6.99
C ALA A 57 -3.47 9.67 7.28
N ASP A 58 -2.93 9.00 8.31
CA ASP A 58 -1.54 9.06 8.70
C ASP A 58 -1.00 7.68 9.12
N ALA A 59 0.32 7.53 9.14
CA ALA A 59 0.93 6.22 9.38
C ALA A 59 0.76 5.71 10.83
N GLN A 60 0.56 6.59 11.81
CA GLN A 60 0.32 6.17 13.19
C GLN A 60 -1.07 5.55 13.29
N SER A 61 -2.08 6.22 12.74
CA SER A 61 -3.45 5.71 12.76
C SER A 61 -3.58 4.36 12.02
N TRP A 62 -2.80 4.16 10.96
CA TRP A 62 -2.64 2.84 10.31
C TRP A 62 -1.95 1.81 11.22
N GLN A 63 -0.85 2.18 11.88
CA GLN A 63 -0.13 1.28 12.78
C GLN A 63 -0.99 0.78 13.95
N GLU A 64 -1.95 1.57 14.41
CA GLU A 64 -2.88 1.19 15.46
C GLU A 64 -3.84 0.06 15.02
N GLN A 65 -4.11 -0.08 13.71
CA GLN A 65 -4.90 -1.17 13.15
C GLN A 65 -4.14 -2.51 13.09
N VAL A 66 -2.81 -2.48 13.16
CA VAL A 66 -1.98 -3.69 13.18
C VAL A 66 -2.08 -4.33 14.57
N ALA A 67 -2.22 -5.66 14.60
CA ALA A 67 -2.26 -6.44 15.84
C ALA A 67 -1.08 -6.07 16.75
N PRO A 68 -1.30 -5.84 18.07
CA PRO A 68 -0.25 -5.37 18.98
C PRO A 68 1.04 -6.20 18.94
N ASP A 69 0.90 -7.52 18.81
CA ASP A 69 2.00 -8.48 18.80
C ASP A 69 2.89 -8.34 17.54
N ASP A 70 2.35 -7.85 16.43
CA ASP A 70 3.06 -7.71 15.15
C ASP A 70 3.74 -6.35 14.98
N ARG A 71 3.35 -5.34 15.79
CA ARG A 71 3.87 -3.97 15.68
C ARG A 71 5.39 -3.88 15.81
N PRO A 72 6.07 -4.58 16.75
CA PRO A 72 7.52 -4.50 16.89
C PRO A 72 8.25 -5.00 15.64
N GLN A 73 7.83 -6.14 15.10
CA GLN A 73 8.45 -6.74 13.92
C GLN A 73 8.23 -5.88 12.67
N ARG A 74 7.03 -5.33 12.51
CA ARG A 74 6.72 -4.39 11.43
C ARG A 74 7.54 -3.10 11.51
N GLY A 75 7.70 -2.53 12.71
CA GLY A 75 8.53 -1.33 12.92
C GLY A 75 10.00 -1.55 12.55
N LEU A 76 10.56 -2.70 12.93
CA LEU A 76 11.92 -3.08 12.56
C LEU A 76 12.09 -3.22 11.03
N ALA A 77 11.18 -3.96 10.39
CA ALA A 77 11.20 -4.14 8.94
C ALA A 77 11.09 -2.80 8.20
N LEU A 78 10.27 -1.88 8.71
CA LEU A 78 10.12 -0.56 8.13
C LEU A 78 11.40 0.28 8.26
N ALA A 79 12.02 0.31 9.44
CA ALA A 79 13.28 1.03 9.64
C ALA A 79 14.37 0.52 8.69
N GLN A 80 14.47 -0.80 8.51
CA GLN A 80 15.41 -1.41 7.58
C GLN A 80 15.16 -0.99 6.13
N GLN A 81 13.90 -0.87 5.69
CA GLN A 81 13.57 -0.43 4.34
C GLN A 81 13.92 1.05 4.10
N ILE A 82 13.67 1.91 5.10
CA ILE A 82 14.07 3.33 5.03
C ILE A 82 15.58 3.47 4.97
N GLU A 83 16.32 2.73 5.80
CA GLU A 83 17.79 2.72 5.82
C GLU A 83 18.40 2.12 4.55
N ALA A 84 17.79 1.07 4.01
CA ALA A 84 18.20 0.45 2.75
C ALA A 84 17.98 1.37 1.55
N GLY A 85 17.28 2.49 1.73
CA GLY A 85 17.05 3.49 0.71
C GLY A 85 16.18 2.95 -0.41
N CYS A 86 14.90 2.75 -0.11
CA CYS A 86 13.89 2.99 -1.15
C CYS A 86 14.24 4.27 -1.93
#